data_AF-A0A8C5R2R3-F1
#
_entry.id   AF-A0A8C5R2R3-F1
#
_cell.length_a   1.000
_cell.length_b   1.000
_cell.length_c   1.000
_cell.angle_alpha   90.00
_cell.angle_beta   90.00
_cell.angle_gamma   90.00
#
_symmetry.space_group_name_H-M   'P 1'
#
loop_
_entity.id
_entity.type
_entity.pdbx_description
1 polymer ?
#
loop_
_entity_poly.entity_id
_entity_poly.type
_entity_poly.pdbx_seq_one_letter_code
_entity_poly.pdbx_strand_id
1 'polypeptide(L)'
;MSRTEIDHYDCEDRHQNNRKSQQPGKKYGIHKKGEENRSLEDELLDMLQSNPGDLQAISDYVQKRKNKEWKFSKNPQLSLRICDLNGTVYFGQKYMLESWQSLYLPRKTRMVVLGAIDNYPCMGTGIQLIILVAEDGRVFAYEEQVLSLIANSLPELVESGITSHKEMYSYPDELSDEDEETLQKNEEIQKIRKRMKDFVNSKAEAFEEILNYF
;
A
#
# COMPACT_ATOMS: atom_id res chain seq x y z
N MET A 1 -32.67 -38.67 -40.16
CA MET A 1 -33.54 -39.86 -40.21
C MET A 1 -33.03 -40.85 -39.17
N SER A 2 -33.89 -41.23 -38.21
CA SER A 2 -33.88 -42.42 -37.32
C SER A 2 -32.71 -42.58 -36.31
N ARG A 3 -32.96 -42.54 -34.98
CA ARG A 3 -33.29 -43.66 -34.02
C ARG A 3 -32.03 -44.54 -33.73
N THR A 4 -31.61 -44.97 -32.53
CA THR A 4 -32.22 -45.33 -31.21
C THR A 4 -31.02 -45.54 -30.21
N GLU A 5 -31.09 -45.37 -28.88
CA GLU A 5 -31.27 -46.37 -27.78
C GLU A 5 -30.63 -45.69 -26.53
N ILE A 6 -31.29 -45.33 -25.42
CA ILE A 6 -31.80 -46.10 -24.26
C ILE A 6 -30.97 -47.32 -23.88
N ASP A 7 -30.31 -47.24 -22.72
CA ASP A 7 -30.12 -48.39 -21.85
C ASP A 7 -30.40 -48.04 -20.38
N HIS A 8 -31.34 -48.81 -19.85
CA HIS A 8 -31.74 -48.92 -18.44
C HIS A 8 -30.67 -49.67 -17.65
N TYR A 9 -30.43 -49.25 -16.41
CA TYR A 9 -30.00 -50.18 -15.35
C TYR A 9 -30.79 -49.88 -14.07
N ASP A 10 -31.75 -50.76 -13.78
CA ASP A 10 -32.31 -51.01 -12.45
C ASP A 10 -31.50 -52.10 -11.76
N CYS A 11 -31.22 -51.96 -10.46
CA CYS A 11 -31.14 -53.12 -9.55
C CYS A 11 -31.22 -52.70 -8.06
N GLU A 12 -32.44 -52.84 -7.53
CA GLU A 12 -32.86 -53.42 -6.24
C GLU A 12 -32.13 -53.16 -4.90
N ASP A 13 -32.99 -52.81 -3.92
CA ASP A 13 -32.82 -52.84 -2.48
C ASP A 13 -32.39 -54.20 -1.90
N ARG A 14 -31.58 -54.17 -0.82
CA ARG A 14 -31.68 -55.16 0.27
C ARG A 14 -31.11 -54.66 1.61
N HIS A 15 -31.85 -54.97 2.66
CA HIS A 15 -31.74 -54.52 4.05
C HIS A 15 -30.57 -55.09 4.89
N GLN A 16 -30.18 -54.29 5.89
CA GLN A 16 -29.76 -54.61 7.29
C GLN A 16 -28.49 -55.46 7.52
N ASN A 17 -27.51 -54.92 8.27
CA ASN A 17 -27.35 -55.30 9.69
C ASN A 17 -26.40 -54.41 10.51
N ASN A 18 -26.67 -54.45 11.81
CA ASN A 18 -26.26 -53.62 12.92
C ASN A 18 -24.98 -54.15 13.60
N ARG A 19 -23.98 -53.32 13.90
CA ARG A 19 -23.02 -53.57 15.00
C ARG A 19 -22.62 -52.26 15.70
N LYS A 20 -23.08 -52.15 16.95
CA LYS A 20 -22.62 -51.19 17.95
C LYS A 20 -21.24 -51.60 18.47
N SER A 21 -20.37 -50.61 18.70
CA SER A 21 -19.35 -50.67 19.74
C SER A 21 -19.17 -49.28 20.38
N GLN A 22 -19.05 -49.30 21.70
CA GLN A 22 -19.26 -48.22 22.66
C GLN A 22 -18.17 -47.14 22.70
N GLN A 23 -18.57 -45.95 23.16
CA GLN A 23 -17.77 -44.73 23.40
C GLN A 23 -16.80 -44.87 24.60
N PRO A 24 -15.90 -43.87 24.81
CA PRO A 24 -16.17 -42.99 25.96
C PRO A 24 -15.84 -41.50 25.76
N GLY A 25 -16.84 -40.64 26.01
CA GLY A 25 -16.83 -39.57 27.03
C GLY A 25 -15.76 -38.45 27.05
N LYS A 26 -16.27 -37.23 26.81
CA LYS A 26 -15.88 -35.91 27.40
C LYS A 26 -14.55 -35.31 26.91
N LYS A 27 -14.45 -34.03 26.55
CA LYS A 27 -15.05 -32.83 27.15
C LYS A 27 -15.39 -31.81 26.05
N TYR A 28 -16.58 -31.21 26.17
CA TYR A 28 -16.84 -29.89 25.58
C TYR A 28 -15.90 -28.89 26.24
N GLY A 29 -14.82 -28.55 25.55
CA GLY A 29 -14.10 -27.32 25.82
C GLY A 29 -15.02 -26.17 25.43
N ILE A 30 -15.46 -25.41 26.42
CA ILE A 30 -15.89 -24.02 26.19
C ILE A 30 -14.64 -23.30 25.70
N HIS A 31 -14.38 -23.38 24.40
CA HIS A 31 -13.52 -22.38 23.77
C HIS A 31 -14.28 -21.08 23.89
N LYS A 32 -13.67 -20.12 24.60
CA LYS A 32 -14.10 -18.73 24.62
C LYS A 32 -14.16 -18.23 23.18
N LYS A 33 -15.33 -18.37 22.54
CA LYS A 33 -15.73 -17.60 21.37
C LYS A 33 -15.83 -16.16 21.85
N GLY A 34 -14.83 -15.34 21.57
CA GLY A 34 -14.85 -13.95 22.03
C GLY A 34 -13.91 -12.98 21.32
N GLU A 35 -12.85 -13.44 20.64
CA GLU A 35 -11.85 -12.51 20.09
C GLU A 35 -11.44 -12.78 18.63
N GLU A 36 -11.98 -13.80 17.97
CA GLU A 36 -11.57 -14.19 16.61
C GLU A 36 -12.74 -14.06 15.60
N ASN A 37 -12.88 -12.87 15.02
CA ASN A 37 -13.47 -12.56 13.69
C ASN A 37 -14.02 -11.12 13.67
N ARG A 38 -13.19 -10.13 13.98
CA ARG A 38 -13.50 -8.75 13.57
C ARG A 38 -12.79 -8.50 12.25
N SER A 39 -13.50 -7.95 11.26
CA SER A 39 -12.87 -7.63 9.97
C SER A 39 -11.77 -6.59 10.19
N LEU A 40 -10.71 -6.62 9.37
CA LEU A 40 -9.69 -5.56 9.37
C LEU A 40 -10.34 -4.19 9.15
N GLU A 41 -11.40 -4.17 8.34
CA GLU A 41 -12.25 -3.00 8.06
C GLU A 41 -12.91 -2.47 9.33
N ASP A 42 -13.60 -3.33 10.08
CA ASP A 42 -14.30 -2.94 11.31
C ASP A 42 -13.33 -2.40 12.37
N GLU A 43 -12.17 -3.04 12.53
CA GLU A 43 -11.14 -2.58 13.45
C GLU A 43 -10.56 -1.21 13.04
N LEU A 44 -10.32 -1.02 11.74
CA LEU A 44 -9.84 0.25 11.19
C LEU A 44 -10.90 1.35 11.38
N LEU A 45 -12.17 1.06 11.10
CA LEU A 45 -13.28 1.99 11.26
C LEU A 45 -13.51 2.38 12.72
N ASP A 46 -13.54 1.41 13.64
CA ASP A 46 -13.70 1.63 15.09
C ASP A 46 -12.60 2.57 15.62
N MET A 47 -11.35 2.36 15.18
CA MET A 47 -10.22 3.21 15.55
C MET A 47 -10.41 4.65 15.06
N LEU A 48 -10.93 4.83 13.83
CA LEU A 48 -11.11 6.15 13.21
C LEU A 48 -12.28 6.95 13.77
N GLN A 49 -13.31 6.30 14.32
CA GLN A 49 -14.42 6.99 15.01
C GLN A 49 -13.93 7.88 16.17
N SER A 50 -12.75 7.57 16.73
CA SER A 50 -12.17 8.33 17.82
C SER A 50 -11.31 9.51 17.36
N ASN A 51 -10.69 9.45 16.16
CA ASN A 51 -9.83 10.52 15.63
C ASN A 51 -9.52 10.36 14.12
N PRO A 52 -10.37 10.89 13.20
CA PRO A 52 -10.13 10.83 11.76
C PRO A 52 -8.97 11.76 11.37
N GLY A 53 -7.80 11.21 11.11
CA GLY A 53 -6.56 11.96 10.82
C GLY A 53 -5.41 11.69 11.80
N ASP A 54 -5.61 10.81 12.78
CA ASP A 54 -4.53 10.39 13.68
C ASP A 54 -3.53 9.47 12.98
N LEU A 55 -2.49 10.09 12.42
CA LEU A 55 -1.41 9.37 11.75
C LEU A 55 -0.66 8.41 12.68
N GLN A 56 -0.62 8.67 13.99
CA GLN A 56 0.04 7.77 14.93
C GLN A 56 -0.81 6.52 15.14
N ALA A 57 -2.11 6.66 15.34
CA ALA A 57 -3.02 5.53 15.46
C ALA A 57 -3.01 4.66 14.20
N ILE A 58 -2.98 5.28 13.01
CA ILE A 58 -2.84 4.55 11.74
C ILE A 58 -1.51 3.81 11.67
N SER A 59 -0.41 4.45 12.07
CA SER A 59 0.92 3.80 12.09
C SER A 59 0.95 2.61 13.04
N ASP A 60 0.35 2.74 14.24
CA ASP A 60 0.25 1.66 15.23
C ASP A 60 -0.60 0.50 14.71
N TYR A 61 -1.71 0.81 14.02
CA TYR A 61 -2.53 -0.19 13.33
C TYR A 61 -1.73 -0.94 12.26
N VAL A 62 -0.98 -0.22 11.42
CA VAL A 62 -0.13 -0.80 10.37
C VAL A 62 0.91 -1.75 10.97
N GLN A 63 1.55 -1.37 12.09
CA GLN A 63 2.48 -2.27 12.78
C GLN A 63 1.77 -3.50 13.36
N LYS A 64 0.60 -3.33 13.99
CA LYS A 64 -0.18 -4.41 14.59
C LYS A 64 -0.74 -5.40 13.57
N ARG A 65 -1.04 -4.95 12.35
CA ARG A 65 -1.65 -5.73 11.27
C ARG A 65 -0.70 -5.98 10.10
N LYS A 66 0.61 -5.82 10.31
CA LYS A 66 1.64 -5.99 9.29
C LYS A 66 1.50 -7.33 8.55
N ASN A 67 1.60 -7.28 7.22
CA ASN A 67 1.44 -8.39 6.29
C ASN A 67 0.05 -9.04 6.25
N LYS A 68 -0.96 -8.48 6.92
CA LYS A 68 -2.34 -8.89 6.70
C LYS A 68 -2.82 -8.36 5.37
N GLU A 69 -3.62 -9.17 4.69
CA GLU A 69 -4.25 -8.80 3.43
C GLU A 69 -5.66 -8.30 3.67
N TRP A 70 -5.94 -7.13 3.13
CA TRP A 70 -7.27 -6.54 3.09
C TRP A 70 -7.78 -6.58 1.66
N LYS A 71 -8.80 -7.41 1.43
CA LYS A 71 -9.50 -7.50 0.14
C LYS A 71 -10.62 -6.48 0.08
N PHE A 72 -10.66 -5.70 -1.00
CA PHE A 72 -11.73 -4.75 -1.21
C PHE A 72 -12.99 -5.46 -1.71
N SER A 73 -14.11 -5.26 -1.04
CA SER A 73 -15.40 -5.85 -1.44
C SER A 73 -15.82 -5.48 -2.87
N LYS A 74 -15.47 -4.27 -3.33
CA LYS A 74 -15.76 -3.77 -4.68
C LYS A 74 -14.69 -4.10 -5.72
N ASN A 75 -13.46 -4.40 -5.28
CA ASN A 75 -12.34 -4.78 -6.15
C ASN A 75 -11.71 -6.09 -5.63
N PRO A 76 -12.41 -7.23 -5.70
CA PRO A 76 -11.96 -8.49 -5.10
C PRO A 76 -10.65 -9.03 -5.71
N GLN A 77 -10.28 -8.56 -6.90
CA GLN A 77 -9.01 -8.84 -7.57
C GLN A 77 -7.82 -8.07 -6.98
N LEU A 78 -8.08 -7.02 -6.19
CA LEU A 78 -7.05 -6.23 -5.53
C LEU A 78 -6.99 -6.62 -4.05
N SER A 79 -5.76 -6.79 -3.54
CA SER A 79 -5.50 -7.08 -2.14
C SER A 79 -4.49 -6.07 -1.62
N LEU A 80 -4.90 -5.26 -0.64
CA LEU A 80 -4.01 -4.35 0.06
C LEU A 80 -3.27 -5.11 1.15
N ARG A 81 -1.96 -5.29 0.97
CA ARG A 81 -1.10 -5.81 2.03
C ARG A 81 -0.75 -4.66 2.98
N ILE A 82 -1.19 -4.77 4.22
CA ILE A 82 -0.89 -3.78 5.26
C ILE A 82 0.62 -3.78 5.55
N CYS A 83 1.27 -2.64 5.33
CA CYS A 83 2.68 -2.48 5.60
C CYS A 83 3.07 -1.00 5.74
N ASP A 84 4.21 -0.77 6.40
CA ASP A 84 4.87 0.53 6.44
C ASP A 84 5.69 0.76 5.15
N LEU A 85 6.37 1.91 5.05
CA LEU A 85 7.27 2.22 3.92
C LEU A 85 8.28 1.09 3.64
N ASN A 86 8.78 0.42 4.68
CA ASN A 86 9.73 -0.68 4.54
C ASN A 86 9.12 -1.97 3.99
N GLY A 87 7.80 -2.10 3.95
CA GLY A 87 7.13 -3.21 3.27
C GLY A 87 6.77 -2.92 1.81
N THR A 88 7.27 -1.82 1.23
CA THR A 88 7.04 -1.41 -0.16
C THR A 88 8.30 -1.58 -1.02
N VAL A 89 8.19 -1.36 -2.33
CA VAL A 89 9.34 -1.25 -3.25
C VAL A 89 10.29 -0.09 -2.89
N TYR A 90 9.86 0.85 -2.06
CA TYR A 90 10.65 1.98 -1.56
C TYR A 90 11.33 1.70 -0.21
N PHE A 91 11.60 0.43 0.10
CA PHE A 91 12.30 0.04 1.34
C PHE A 91 13.58 0.86 1.57
N GLY A 92 13.72 1.43 2.77
CA GLY A 92 14.86 2.27 3.15
C GLY A 92 14.89 3.68 2.54
N GLN A 93 14.03 3.97 1.56
CA GLN A 93 14.00 5.26 0.86
C GLN A 93 13.10 6.27 1.59
N LYS A 94 13.53 6.70 2.78
CA LYS A 94 12.77 7.69 3.60
C LYS A 94 12.43 8.96 2.82
N TYR A 95 13.30 9.38 1.91
CA TYR A 95 13.08 10.54 1.05
C TYR A 95 11.83 10.42 0.17
N MET A 96 11.37 9.21 -0.17
CA MET A 96 10.14 9.03 -0.95
C MET A 96 8.91 9.49 -0.18
N LEU A 97 8.84 9.16 1.11
CA LEU A 97 7.76 9.64 1.97
C LEU A 97 7.83 11.15 2.17
N GLU A 98 9.03 11.70 2.35
CA GLU A 98 9.24 13.15 2.45
C GLU A 98 8.79 13.88 1.16
N SER A 99 9.07 13.29 -0.01
CA SER A 99 8.62 13.79 -1.31
C SER A 99 7.11 13.79 -1.43
N TRP A 100 6.42 12.68 -1.12
CA TRP A 100 4.95 12.63 -1.16
C TRP A 100 4.30 13.68 -0.25
N GLN A 101 4.91 13.92 0.92
CA GLN A 101 4.42 14.91 1.89
C GLN A 101 4.67 16.37 1.49
N SER A 102 5.71 16.62 0.68
CA SER A 102 6.22 17.99 0.48
C SER A 102 6.09 18.52 -0.94
N LEU A 103 6.06 17.65 -1.96
CA LEU A 103 6.30 18.04 -3.35
C LEU A 103 5.10 17.83 -4.27
N TYR A 104 4.20 16.90 -3.93
CA TYR A 104 3.09 16.53 -4.81
C TYR A 104 1.85 17.42 -4.62
N LEU A 105 1.50 17.72 -3.36
CA LEU A 105 0.31 18.51 -3.06
C LEU A 105 0.63 20.01 -3.00
N PRO A 106 -0.34 20.90 -3.31
CA PRO A 106 -0.16 22.36 -3.23
C PRO A 106 0.25 22.87 -1.83
N ARG A 107 0.00 22.07 -0.79
CA ARG A 107 0.43 22.34 0.58
C ARG A 107 1.10 21.09 1.14
N LYS A 108 2.18 21.31 1.90
CA LYS A 108 2.81 20.24 2.67
C LYS A 108 1.76 19.57 3.54
N THR A 109 1.68 18.25 3.44
CA THR A 109 0.65 17.44 4.09
C THR A 109 1.32 16.19 4.64
N ARG A 110 1.26 15.98 5.96
CA ARG A 110 1.83 14.75 6.54
C ARG A 110 1.02 13.54 6.08
N MET A 111 1.72 12.44 5.84
CA MET A 111 1.15 11.19 5.36
C MET A 111 1.84 10.00 5.98
N VAL A 112 1.13 8.87 6.07
CA VAL A 112 1.71 7.57 6.44
C VAL A 112 1.30 6.52 5.42
N VAL A 113 2.15 5.50 5.24
CA VAL A 113 1.84 4.35 4.39
C VAL A 113 0.89 3.43 5.14
N LEU A 114 -0.26 3.14 4.52
CA LEU A 114 -1.22 2.15 4.99
C LEU A 114 -0.87 0.74 4.48
N GLY A 115 -0.39 0.66 3.24
CA GLY A 115 0.04 -0.59 2.64
C GLY A 115 0.37 -0.46 1.16
N ALA A 116 0.57 -1.61 0.53
CA ALA A 116 0.81 -1.72 -0.90
C ALA A 116 -0.08 -2.79 -1.53
N ILE A 117 -0.51 -2.57 -2.76
CA ILE A 117 -1.16 -3.59 -3.58
C ILE A 117 -0.10 -4.18 -4.49
N ASP A 118 0.21 -5.46 -4.26
CA ASP A 118 1.15 -6.22 -5.09
C ASP A 118 0.43 -6.69 -6.36
N ASN A 119 1.06 -6.49 -7.53
CA ASN A 119 0.51 -6.85 -8.86
C ASN A 119 -0.68 -5.99 -9.31
N TYR A 120 -0.63 -4.69 -9.04
CA TYR A 120 -1.60 -3.77 -9.60
C TYR A 120 -1.52 -3.77 -11.14
N PRO A 121 -2.63 -3.99 -11.88
CA PRO A 121 -2.62 -4.09 -13.33
C PRO A 121 -2.38 -2.72 -13.98
N CYS A 122 -1.12 -2.38 -14.16
CA CYS A 122 -0.66 -1.17 -14.84
C CYS A 122 0.24 -1.52 -16.03
N MET A 123 0.68 -0.50 -16.77
CA MET A 123 1.50 -0.68 -17.97
C MET A 123 2.90 -1.21 -17.67
N GLY A 124 3.39 -1.11 -16.43
CA GLY A 124 4.67 -1.68 -16.01
C GLY A 124 4.51 -3.01 -15.27
N THR A 125 5.41 -3.96 -15.55
CA THR A 125 5.46 -5.23 -14.82
C THR A 125 6.11 -5.04 -13.45
N GLY A 126 5.51 -5.56 -12.38
CA GLY A 126 6.09 -5.56 -11.03
C GLY A 126 5.89 -4.30 -10.21
N ILE A 127 4.97 -3.41 -10.59
CA ILE A 127 4.73 -2.13 -9.92
C ILE A 127 3.71 -2.32 -8.78
N GLN A 128 4.07 -1.85 -7.59
CA GLN A 128 3.16 -1.75 -6.45
C GLN A 128 2.40 -0.42 -6.50
N LEU A 129 1.10 -0.46 -6.22
CA LEU A 129 0.34 0.75 -5.91
C LEU A 129 0.45 1.02 -4.40
N ILE A 130 1.05 2.14 -4.02
CA ILE A 130 1.25 2.49 -2.61
C ILE A 130 0.06 3.27 -2.09
N ILE A 131 -0.56 2.81 -0.99
CA ILE A 131 -1.71 3.47 -0.37
C ILE A 131 -1.24 4.29 0.83
N LEU A 132 -1.55 5.59 0.79
CA LEU A 132 -1.15 6.61 1.76
C LEU A 132 -2.39 7.20 2.43
N VAL A 133 -2.28 7.52 3.72
CA VAL A 133 -3.30 8.27 4.45
C VAL A 133 -2.70 9.58 4.92
N ALA A 134 -3.36 10.69 4.58
CA ALA A 134 -2.97 12.03 4.96
C ALA A 134 -3.53 12.45 6.33
N GLU A 135 -2.92 13.47 6.93
CA GLU A 135 -3.33 14.00 8.24
C GLU A 135 -4.74 14.62 8.24
N ASP A 136 -5.27 14.95 7.07
CA ASP A 136 -6.65 15.40 6.88
C ASP A 136 -7.64 14.24 6.66
N GLY A 137 -7.16 13.00 6.79
CA GLY A 137 -7.94 11.76 6.63
C GLY A 137 -8.14 11.31 5.19
N ARG A 138 -7.72 12.08 4.19
CA ARG A 138 -7.81 11.69 2.77
C ARG A 138 -6.84 10.54 2.46
N VAL A 139 -7.22 9.74 1.47
CA VAL A 139 -6.46 8.56 1.05
C VAL A 139 -5.95 8.76 -0.37
N PHE A 140 -4.64 8.58 -0.53
CA PHE A 140 -3.96 8.71 -1.80
C PHE A 140 -3.37 7.38 -2.25
N ALA A 141 -3.27 7.20 -3.56
CA ALA A 141 -2.53 6.12 -4.19
C ALA A 141 -1.34 6.71 -4.96
N TYR A 142 -0.18 6.10 -4.84
CA TYR A 142 1.02 6.52 -5.57
C TYR A 142 1.48 5.44 -6.54
N GLU A 143 1.66 5.85 -7.81
CA GLU A 143 2.14 5.04 -8.92
C GLU A 143 2.87 5.94 -9.92
N GLU A 144 4.02 5.49 -10.46
CA GLU A 144 4.75 6.15 -11.57
C GLU A 144 4.87 7.69 -11.49
N GLN A 145 5.29 8.23 -10.33
CA GLN A 145 5.41 9.68 -10.10
C GLN A 145 4.10 10.48 -10.15
N VAL A 146 2.98 9.80 -9.95
CA VAL A 146 1.65 10.40 -9.80
C VAL A 146 1.08 10.01 -8.45
N LEU A 147 0.69 11.01 -7.67
CA LEU A 147 -0.07 10.85 -6.44
C LEU A 147 -1.54 11.15 -6.74
N SER A 148 -2.41 10.16 -6.59
CA SER A 148 -3.83 10.28 -6.93
C SER A 148 -4.71 10.21 -5.69
N LEU A 149 -5.66 11.12 -5.54
CA LEU A 149 -6.70 11.04 -4.51
C LEU A 149 -7.68 9.92 -4.88
N ILE A 150 -7.77 8.88 -4.04
CA ILE A 150 -8.66 7.73 -4.29
C ILE A 150 -9.87 7.70 -3.35
N ALA A 151 -9.77 8.32 -2.17
CA ALA A 151 -10.90 8.48 -1.25
C ALA A 151 -10.74 9.74 -0.39
N ASN A 152 -11.85 10.39 -0.05
CA ASN A 152 -11.87 11.54 0.85
C ASN A 152 -11.73 11.13 2.32
N SER A 153 -11.87 9.84 2.61
CA SER A 153 -11.73 9.28 3.95
C SER A 153 -11.44 7.78 3.90
N LEU A 154 -10.86 7.22 4.96
CA LEU A 154 -10.71 5.77 5.12
C LEU A 154 -12.06 5.01 5.12
N PRO A 155 -13.15 5.50 5.75
CA PRO A 155 -14.46 4.87 5.60
C PRO A 155 -14.95 4.79 4.15
N GLU A 156 -14.72 5.83 3.36
CA GLU A 156 -15.03 5.79 1.93
C GLU A 156 -14.18 4.76 1.19
N LEU A 157 -12.89 4.61 1.53
CA LEU A 157 -12.03 3.55 0.96
C LEU A 157 -12.57 2.15 1.30
N VAL A 158 -13.06 1.95 2.53
CA VAL A 158 -13.66 0.67 2.95
C VAL A 158 -14.93 0.36 2.15
N GLU A 159 -15.82 1.33 2.00
CA GLU A 159 -17.11 1.13 1.34
C GLU A 159 -16.96 0.96 -0.18
N SER A 160 -16.15 1.82 -0.79
CA SER A 160 -16.04 1.95 -2.25
C SER A 160 -14.88 1.16 -2.86
N GLY A 161 -13.85 0.81 -2.08
CA GLY A 161 -12.60 0.28 -2.61
C GLY A 161 -11.81 1.30 -3.43
N ILE A 162 -11.11 0.82 -4.46
CA ILE A 162 -10.35 1.65 -5.41
C ILE A 162 -11.16 1.74 -6.70
N THR A 163 -11.91 2.83 -6.87
CA THR A 163 -12.88 2.97 -7.97
C THR A 163 -12.50 4.06 -8.97
N SER A 164 -11.95 5.18 -8.52
CA SER A 164 -11.56 6.28 -9.40
C SER A 164 -10.53 7.21 -8.76
N HIS A 165 -9.61 7.70 -9.58
CA HIS A 165 -8.71 8.78 -9.24
C HIS A 165 -9.51 10.10 -9.35
N LYS A 166 -9.83 10.69 -8.20
CA LYS A 166 -10.64 11.93 -8.13
C LYS A 166 -9.83 13.14 -8.54
N GLU A 167 -8.57 13.17 -8.12
CA GLU A 167 -7.59 14.20 -8.41
C GLU A 167 -6.24 13.51 -8.62
N MET A 168 -5.42 14.05 -9.52
CA MET A 168 -4.08 13.53 -9.81
C MET A 168 -3.07 14.66 -9.65
N TYR A 169 -1.98 14.34 -8.98
CA TYR A 169 -0.88 15.26 -8.71
C TYR A 169 0.38 14.62 -9.26
N SER A 170 0.91 15.17 -10.35
CA SER A 170 2.22 14.79 -10.85
C SER A 170 3.30 15.47 -10.02
N TYR A 171 4.48 14.87 -9.98
CA TYR A 171 5.66 15.61 -9.55
C TYR A 171 5.78 16.91 -10.37
N PRO A 172 6.00 18.07 -9.75
CA PRO A 172 6.11 19.31 -10.49
C PRO A 172 7.27 19.19 -11.48
N ASP A 173 6.96 19.30 -12.78
CA ASP A 173 7.96 19.45 -13.83
C ASP A 173 8.78 20.71 -13.56
N GLU A 174 10.00 20.72 -14.12
CA GLU A 174 11.07 21.72 -14.05
C GLU A 174 10.71 23.05 -13.37
N LEU A 175 11.52 23.42 -12.37
CA LEU A 175 11.50 24.75 -11.76
C LEU A 175 11.46 25.82 -12.86
N SER A 176 10.57 26.80 -12.71
CA SER A 176 10.59 27.95 -13.61
C SER A 176 11.93 28.68 -13.53
N ASP A 177 12.31 29.39 -14.59
CA ASP A 177 13.54 30.22 -14.59
C ASP A 177 13.56 31.20 -13.39
N GLU A 178 12.40 31.73 -13.00
CA GLU A 178 12.24 32.64 -11.86
C GLU A 178 12.45 31.94 -10.51
N ASP A 179 11.91 30.73 -10.35
CA ASP A 179 12.13 29.90 -9.16
C ASP A 179 13.59 29.45 -9.08
N GLU A 180 14.21 29.13 -10.22
CA GLU A 180 15.61 28.77 -10.29
C GLU A 180 16.50 29.96 -9.90
N GLU A 181 16.24 31.16 -10.42
CA GLU A 181 16.98 32.37 -10.04
C GLU A 181 16.85 32.66 -8.54
N THR A 182 15.67 32.45 -7.97
CA THR A 182 15.42 32.57 -6.53
C THR A 182 16.23 31.56 -5.74
N LEU A 183 16.27 30.29 -6.17
CA LEU A 183 17.07 29.24 -5.56
C LEU A 183 18.58 29.51 -5.70
N GLN A 184 19.02 30.12 -6.79
CA GLN A 184 20.42 30.53 -6.98
C GLN A 184 20.86 31.60 -5.98
N LYS A 185 19.93 32.43 -5.50
CA LYS A 185 20.19 33.47 -4.48
C LYS A 185 20.11 32.93 -3.04
N ASN A 186 19.59 31.72 -2.82
CA ASN A 186 19.47 31.13 -1.49
C ASN A 186 20.84 30.84 -0.86
N GLU A 187 21.09 31.35 0.35
CA GLU A 187 22.38 31.23 1.03
C GLU A 187 22.80 29.78 1.33
N GLU A 188 21.86 28.90 1.68
CA GLU A 188 22.17 27.49 1.95
C GLU A 188 22.57 26.77 0.68
N ILE A 189 21.87 27.04 -0.43
CA ILE A 189 22.21 26.49 -1.74
C ILE A 189 23.57 26.99 -2.21
N GLN A 190 23.89 28.27 -2.00
CA GLN A 190 25.22 28.81 -2.30
C GLN A 190 26.32 28.12 -1.47
N LYS A 191 26.08 27.88 -0.17
CA LYS A 191 27.01 27.13 0.69
C LYS A 191 27.20 25.70 0.18
N ILE A 192 26.11 25.01 -0.19
CA ILE A 192 26.18 23.64 -0.76
C ILE A 192 26.99 23.64 -2.06
N ARG A 193 26.70 24.55 -2.99
CA ARG A 193 27.41 24.65 -4.28
C ARG A 193 28.89 24.97 -4.10
N LYS A 194 29.23 25.86 -3.16
CA LYS A 194 30.63 26.15 -2.83
C LYS A 194 31.35 24.90 -2.33
N ARG A 195 30.77 24.18 -1.36
CA ARG A 195 31.34 22.93 -0.84
C ARG A 195 31.52 21.88 -1.94
N MET A 196 30.54 21.76 -2.84
CA MET A 196 30.61 20.85 -3.98
C MET A 196 31.76 21.23 -4.92
N LYS A 197 31.90 22.52 -5.25
CA LYS A 197 33.01 23.01 -6.10
C LYS A 197 34.37 22.77 -5.43
N ASP A 198 34.49 23.05 -4.15
CA ASP A 198 35.72 22.83 -3.38
C ASP A 198 36.07 21.33 -3.35
N PHE A 199 35.08 20.46 -3.16
CA PHE A 199 35.27 19.00 -3.21
C PHE A 199 35.75 18.53 -4.58
N VAL A 200 35.08 18.94 -5.66
CA VAL A 200 35.45 18.58 -7.04
C VAL A 200 36.87 19.07 -7.35
N ASN A 201 37.18 20.32 -7.04
CA ASN A 201 38.52 20.88 -7.26
C ASN A 201 39.60 20.13 -6.46
N SER A 202 39.31 19.74 -5.21
CA SER A 202 40.26 18.98 -4.38
C SER A 202 40.58 17.59 -4.93
N LYS A 203 39.76 17.07 -5.85
CA LYS A 203 39.95 15.77 -6.50
C LYS A 203 40.38 15.88 -7.95
N ALA A 204 40.45 17.07 -8.52
CA ALA A 204 40.78 17.29 -9.92
C ALA A 204 42.13 16.69 -10.29
N GLU A 205 43.19 16.96 -9.52
CA GLU A 205 44.54 16.42 -9.78
C GLU A 205 44.56 14.88 -9.72
N ALA A 206 43.87 14.27 -8.76
CA ALA A 206 43.78 12.81 -8.65
C ALA A 206 43.04 12.18 -9.84
N PHE A 207 42.02 12.85 -10.38
CA PHE A 207 41.34 12.41 -11.60
C PHE A 207 42.23 12.59 -12.83
N GLU A 208 42.95 13.70 -12.94
CA GLU A 208 43.92 13.95 -14.03
C GLU A 208 45.04 12.91 -14.02
N GLU A 209 45.56 12.53 -12.85
CA GLU A 209 46.51 11.42 -12.74
C GLU A 209 45.93 10.12 -13.32
N ILE A 210 44.70 9.75 -12.94
CA ILE A 210 44.03 8.56 -13.47
C ILE A 210 43.88 8.62 -15.00
N LEU A 211 43.53 9.77 -15.56
CA LEU A 211 43.35 9.95 -16.99
C LEU A 211 44.68 9.86 -17.76
N ASN A 212 45.78 10.32 -17.18
CA ASN A 212 47.11 10.25 -17.80
C ASN A 212 47.73 8.83 -17.76
N TYR A 213 47.11 7.87 -17.07
CA TYR A 213 47.53 6.46 -17.07
C TYR A 213 46.89 5.60 -18.17
N PHE A 214 45.96 6.15 -18.96
CA PHE A 214 45.36 5.52 -20.15
C PHE A 214 45.82 6.20 -21.45
#